data_AF-A9FVE5-F1
#
_entry.id   AF-A9FVE5-F1
#
_cell.length_a   1.000
_cell.length_b   1.000
_cell.length_c   1.000
_cell.angle_alpha   90.00
_cell.angle_beta   90.00
_cell.angle_gamma   90.00
#
_symmetry.space_group_name_H-M   'P 1'
#
loop_
_entity.id
_entity.type
_entity.pdbx_description
1 polymer ?
#
loop_
_entity_poly.entity_id
_entity_poly.type
_entity_poly.pdbx_seq_one_letter_code
_entity_poly.pdbx_strand_id
1 'polypeptide(L)'
;MSPLKECAQDGARGPPSSWRCSAALVPWLEQAKASSLAEFRDFAAGLCRDECAVRAALTERWTNGQTEGQVTKLKMLKRQMYGRASVGLLRQRLLLAA
;
A
#
# COMPACT_ATOMS: atom_id res chain seq x y z
N MET A 1 36.58 -12.72 8.08
CA MET A 1 36.20 -13.50 6.88
C MET A 1 34.95 -12.86 6.31
N SER A 2 35.18 -11.87 5.44
CA SER A 2 34.25 -11.23 4.51
C SER A 2 32.97 -10.56 5.04
N PRO A 3 32.55 -9.48 4.38
CA PRO A 3 32.05 -8.29 5.05
C PRO A 3 30.55 -8.14 4.88
N LEU A 4 29.95 -7.35 5.76
CA LEU A 4 28.69 -6.65 5.53
C LEU A 4 28.84 -5.77 4.28
N LYS A 5 28.73 -6.39 3.10
CA LYS A 5 28.84 -5.72 1.81
C LYS A 5 27.64 -4.80 1.65
N GLU A 6 27.98 -3.52 1.57
CA GLU A 6 27.33 -2.47 0.81
C GLU A 6 25.84 -2.68 0.47
N CYS A 7 24.97 -2.04 1.25
CA CYS A 7 23.78 -1.41 0.67
C CYS A 7 24.22 -0.13 -0.06
N ALA A 8 24.96 -0.27 -1.16
CA ALA A 8 25.28 0.84 -2.04
C ALA A 8 24.07 1.18 -2.91
N GLN A 9 23.47 2.32 -2.58
CA GLN A 9 23.02 3.38 -3.50
C GLN A 9 22.15 2.97 -4.70
N ASP A 10 20.85 3.28 -4.60
CA ASP A 10 20.06 3.75 -5.75
C ASP A 10 18.96 4.73 -5.26
N GLY A 11 19.26 6.02 -5.40
CA GLY A 11 18.38 7.06 -5.96
C GLY A 11 16.91 7.24 -5.55
N ALA A 12 16.36 6.65 -4.50
CA ALA A 12 14.96 6.87 -4.10
C ALA A 12 14.87 7.54 -2.72
N ARG A 13 14.42 8.81 -2.71
CA ARG A 13 14.11 9.60 -1.52
C ARG A 13 12.89 8.98 -0.79
N GLY A 14 13.10 7.90 -0.05
CA GLY A 14 12.09 7.25 0.80
C GLY A 14 12.47 7.32 2.29
N PRO A 15 11.49 7.30 3.21
CA PRO A 15 11.78 7.26 4.65
C PRO A 15 12.59 6.00 5.02
N PRO A 16 13.38 6.02 6.11
CA PRO A 16 14.23 4.91 6.48
C PRO A 16 13.42 3.61 6.59
N SER A 17 13.94 2.54 6.00
CA SER A 17 13.29 1.22 5.84
C SER A 17 13.05 0.45 7.14
N SER A 18 13.27 1.07 8.31
CA SER A 18 13.21 0.43 9.63
C SER A 18 11.82 -0.08 10.02
N TRP A 19 10.76 0.38 9.35
CA TRP A 19 9.36 -0.01 9.66
C TRP A 19 8.86 -1.20 8.83
N ARG A 20 9.59 -1.59 7.78
CA ARG A 20 9.21 -2.68 6.88
C ARG A 20 9.89 -3.98 7.34
N CYS A 21 9.34 -4.60 8.38
CA CYS A 21 9.84 -5.88 8.89
C CYS A 21 8.80 -6.98 8.68
N SER A 22 9.01 -7.84 7.66
CA SER A 22 8.12 -8.97 7.39
C SER A 22 8.18 -10.06 8.45
N ALA A 23 9.25 -10.12 9.24
CA ALA A 23 9.44 -11.13 10.28
C ALA A 23 8.39 -11.05 11.41
N ALA A 24 7.85 -9.87 11.68
CA ALA A 24 6.82 -9.68 12.71
C ALA A 24 5.40 -10.01 12.21
N LEU A 25 5.18 -10.18 10.90
CA LEU A 25 3.84 -10.37 10.32
C LEU A 25 3.20 -11.69 10.78
N VAL A 26 3.92 -12.80 10.63
CA VAL A 26 3.42 -14.14 10.99
C VAL A 26 3.06 -14.24 12.48
N PRO A 27 3.93 -13.89 13.44
CA PRO A 27 3.57 -13.99 14.85
C PRO A 27 2.42 -13.06 15.23
N TRP A 28 2.27 -11.92 14.55
CA TRP A 28 1.15 -11.01 14.77
C TRP A 28 -0.17 -11.58 14.22
N LEU A 29 -0.16 -12.21 13.05
CA LEU A 29 -1.35 -12.85 12.48
C LEU A 29 -1.87 -13.98 13.35
N GLU A 30 -0.99 -14.79 13.94
CA GLU A 30 -1.39 -15.85 14.86
C GLU A 30 -2.01 -15.29 16.15
N GLN A 31 -1.47 -14.20 16.68
CA GLN A 31 -2.09 -13.49 17.82
C GLN A 31 -3.46 -12.90 17.45
N ALA A 32 -3.58 -12.32 16.25
CA ALA A 32 -4.84 -11.73 15.79
C ALA A 32 -5.93 -12.80 15.58
N LYS A 33 -5.57 -14.00 15.07
CA LYS A 33 -6.48 -15.16 14.97
C LYS A 33 -6.93 -15.69 16.34
N ALA A 34 -6.05 -15.63 17.34
CA ALA A 34 -6.36 -16.04 18.71
C ALA A 34 -7.11 -14.97 19.53
N SER A 35 -7.34 -13.78 18.97
CA SER A 35 -8.05 -12.69 19.65
C SER A 35 -9.49 -13.07 19.97
N SER A 36 -10.02 -12.58 21.09
CA SER A 36 -11.43 -12.72 21.47
C SER A 36 -12.37 -11.87 20.59
N LEU A 37 -11.84 -10.82 19.96
CA LEU A 37 -12.60 -9.93 19.08
C LEU A 37 -12.77 -10.54 17.69
N ALA A 38 -14.02 -10.63 17.22
CA ALA A 38 -14.34 -11.21 15.92
C ALA A 38 -13.73 -10.41 14.77
N GLU A 39 -13.71 -9.09 14.89
CA GLU A 39 -13.16 -8.15 13.91
C GLU A 39 -11.67 -8.40 13.65
N PHE A 40 -10.91 -8.73 14.69
CA PHE A 40 -9.49 -9.05 14.57
C PHE A 40 -9.26 -10.39 13.87
N ARG A 41 -10.09 -11.39 14.18
CA ARG A 41 -10.02 -12.71 13.51
C ARG A 41 -10.38 -12.59 12.04
N ASP A 42 -11.44 -11.84 11.71
CA ASP A 42 -11.90 -11.63 10.34
C ASP A 42 -10.87 -10.83 9.53
N PHE A 43 -10.26 -9.81 10.15
CA PHE A 43 -9.18 -9.04 9.53
C PHE A 43 -7.95 -9.91 9.26
N ALA A 44 -7.54 -10.74 10.23
CA ALA A 44 -6.43 -11.68 10.05
C ALA A 44 -6.73 -12.70 8.94
N ALA A 45 -7.97 -13.21 8.87
CA ALA A 45 -8.40 -14.11 7.80
C ALA A 45 -8.37 -13.42 6.43
N GLY A 46 -8.71 -12.13 6.35
CA GLY A 46 -8.55 -11.31 5.15
C GLY A 46 -7.09 -11.19 4.72
N LEU A 47 -6.20 -10.82 5.64
CA LEU A 47 -4.77 -10.71 5.35
C LEU A 47 -4.13 -12.04 4.96
N CYS A 48 -4.59 -13.17 5.52
CA CYS A 48 -4.14 -14.50 5.09
C CYS A 48 -4.56 -14.84 3.65
N ARG A 49 -5.73 -14.39 3.19
CA ARG A 49 -6.13 -14.57 1.78
C ARG A 49 -5.22 -13.78 0.83
N ASP A 50 -4.76 -12.61 1.26
CA ASP A 50 -3.92 -11.70 0.48
C ASP A 50 -2.43 -11.77 0.86
N GLU A 51 -1.98 -12.88 1.47
CA GLU A 51 -0.65 -12.99 2.10
C GLU A 51 0.49 -12.61 1.15
N CYS A 52 0.44 -13.06 -0.11
CA CYS A 52 1.45 -12.73 -1.11
C CYS A 52 1.58 -11.22 -1.34
N ALA A 53 0.44 -10.51 -1.41
CA ALA A 53 0.42 -9.06 -1.61
C ALA A 53 0.92 -8.32 -0.37
N VAL A 54 0.53 -8.76 0.82
CA VAL A 54 0.98 -8.17 2.09
C VAL A 54 2.49 -8.36 2.27
N ARG A 55 3.00 -9.56 1.97
CA ARG A 55 4.44 -9.85 2.03
C ARG A 55 5.22 -9.00 1.04
N ALA A 56 4.74 -8.89 -0.21
CA ALA A 56 5.34 -8.01 -1.22
C ALA A 56 5.34 -6.54 -0.76
N ALA A 57 4.25 -6.04 -0.17
CA ALA A 57 4.19 -4.67 0.34
C ALA A 57 5.23 -4.37 1.46
N LEU A 58 5.64 -5.40 2.20
CA LEU A 58 6.66 -5.31 3.24
C LEU A 58 8.09 -5.52 2.72
N THR A 59 8.30 -6.34 1.68
CA THR A 59 9.64 -6.65 1.18
C THR A 59 10.07 -5.79 0.00
N GLU A 60 9.14 -5.39 -0.85
CA GLU A 60 9.42 -4.62 -2.04
C GLU A 60 9.68 -3.15 -1.71
N ARG A 61 10.57 -2.54 -2.51
CA ARG A 61 10.83 -1.10 -2.44
C ARG A 61 9.68 -0.27 -3.03
N TRP A 62 8.91 -0.89 -3.92
CA TRP A 62 7.81 -0.24 -4.63
C TRP A 62 6.52 -0.33 -3.82
N THR A 63 5.74 0.75 -3.83
CA THR A 63 4.46 0.81 -3.10
C THR A 63 3.34 1.20 -4.05
N ASN A 64 2.11 0.84 -3.71
CA ASN A 64 0.92 1.28 -4.45
C ASN A 64 0.61 2.78 -4.28
N GLY A 65 1.43 3.53 -3.54
CA GLY A 65 1.17 4.94 -3.21
C GLY A 65 0.98 5.84 -4.44
N GLN A 66 1.74 5.61 -5.52
CA GLN A 66 1.55 6.38 -6.75
C GLN A 66 0.18 6.10 -7.39
N THR A 67 -0.19 4.82 -7.49
CA THR A 67 -1.49 4.40 -8.02
C THR A 67 -2.64 4.95 -7.18
N GLU A 68 -2.55 4.83 -5.85
CA GLU A 68 -3.53 5.38 -4.91
C GLU A 68 -3.63 6.91 -4.99
N GLY A 69 -2.50 7.60 -5.19
CA GLY A 69 -2.45 9.04 -5.41
C GLY A 69 -3.23 9.47 -6.66
N GLN A 70 -3.01 8.78 -7.79
CA GLN A 70 -3.75 9.04 -9.02
C GLN A 70 -5.25 8.75 -8.87
N VAL A 71 -5.61 7.64 -8.23
CA VAL A 71 -7.01 7.30 -7.93
C VAL A 71 -7.65 8.34 -7.01
N THR A 72 -6.90 8.85 -6.02
CA THR A 72 -7.39 9.89 -5.11
C THR A 72 -7.62 11.21 -5.84
N LYS A 73 -6.71 11.63 -6.72
CA LYS A 73 -6.88 12.81 -7.58
C LYS A 73 -8.14 12.68 -8.46
N LEU A 74 -8.32 11.52 -9.10
CA LEU A 74 -9.51 11.24 -9.90
C LEU A 74 -10.81 11.26 -9.07
N LYS A 75 -10.80 10.65 -7.88
CA LYS A 75 -11.95 10.65 -6.95
C LYS A 75 -12.29 12.07 -6.49
N MET A 76 -11.28 12.88 -6.19
CA MET A 76 -11.44 14.28 -5.80
C MET A 76 -12.09 15.09 -6.91
N LEU A 77 -11.61 14.96 -8.15
CA LEU A 77 -12.18 15.62 -9.31
C LEU A 77 -13.64 15.22 -9.56
N LYS A 78 -13.95 13.92 -9.45
CA LYS A 78 -15.33 13.43 -9.56
C LYS A 78 -16.24 14.00 -8.46
N ARG A 79 -15.74 14.15 -7.23
CA ARG A 79 -16.47 14.73 -6.09
C ARG A 79 -16.73 16.23 -6.29
N GLN A 80 -15.76 17.00 -6.80
CA GLN A 80 -15.95 18.41 -7.15
C GLN A 80 -17.07 18.63 -8.18
N MET A 81 -17.35 17.61 -8.98
CA MET A 81 -18.38 17.62 -10.01
C MET A 81 -19.70 16.97 -9.57
N TYR A 82 -19.86 16.72 -8.26
CA TYR A 82 -21.05 16.11 -7.66
C TYR A 82 -21.44 14.78 -8.33
N GLY A 83 -20.47 14.04 -8.88
CA GLY A 83 -20.72 12.79 -9.59
C GLY A 83 -21.38 12.92 -10.96
N ARG A 84 -21.60 14.13 -11.49
CA ARG A 84 -22.28 14.39 -12.77
C ARG A 84 -21.36 14.36 -14.00
N ALA A 85 -20.09 14.02 -13.81
CA ALA A 85 -19.10 14.03 -14.88
C ALA A 85 -19.12 12.72 -15.70
N SER A 86 -19.16 12.83 -17.03
CA SER A 86 -18.92 11.69 -17.92
C SER A 86 -17.44 11.27 -17.90
N VAL A 87 -17.14 10.05 -18.33
CA VAL A 87 -15.75 9.53 -18.38
C VAL A 87 -14.86 10.43 -19.25
N GLY A 88 -15.37 10.90 -20.40
CA GLY A 88 -14.63 11.81 -21.28
C GLY A 88 -14.28 13.15 -20.59
N LEU A 89 -15.23 13.72 -19.85
CA LEU A 89 -15.04 14.97 -19.12
C LEU A 89 -14.07 14.82 -17.95
N LEU A 90 -14.15 13.70 -17.21
CA LEU A 90 -13.17 13.37 -16.16
C LEU A 90 -11.76 13.23 -16.73
N ARG A 91 -11.62 12.56 -17.88
CA ARG A 91 -10.34 12.41 -18.58
C ARG A 91 -9.76 13.77 -18.98
N GLN A 92 -10.56 14.63 -19.63
CA GLN A 92 -10.12 15.97 -20.03
C GLN A 92 -9.66 16.79 -18.81
N ARG A 93 -10.44 16.81 -17.74
CA ARG A 93 -10.08 17.56 -16.54
C ARG A 93 -8.88 16.98 -15.79
N LEU A 94 -8.69 15.65 -15.81
CA LEU A 94 -7.50 15.03 -15.23
C LEU A 94 -6.24 15.42 -16.01
N LEU A 95 -6.30 15.40 -17.35
CA LEU A 95 -5.20 15.80 -18.23
C LEU A 95 -4.87 17.29 -18.12
N LEU A 96 -5.87 18.15 -17.92
CA LEU A 96 -5.67 19.60 -17.72
C LEU A 96 -5.16 19.96 -16.32
N ALA A 97 -5.37 19.09 -15.32
CA ALA A 97 -4.93 19.30 -13.94
C ALA A 97 -3.59 18.63 -13.63
N ALA A 98 -3.02 17.85 -14.56
CA ALA A 98 -1.73 17.18 -14.44
C ALA A 98 -0.60 18.09 -14.92
#